data_AF-A0A3D1ZHM6-F1
#
_entry.id   AF-A0A3D1ZHM6-F1
#
_cell.length_a   1.000
_cell.length_b   1.000
_cell.length_c   1.000
_cell.angle_alpha   90.00
_cell.angle_beta   90.00
_cell.angle_gamma   90.00
#
_symmetry.space_group_name_H-M   'P 1'
#
loop_
_entity.id
_entity.type
_entity.pdbx_description
1 polymer ?
#
loop_
_entity_poly.entity_id
_entity_poly.type
_entity_poly.pdbx_seq_one_letter_code
_entity_poly.pdbx_strand_id
1 'polypeptide(L)' 'PDFLWVLDPLDGTKNFLHGLPVYACSVGVLYKGAPVAGAVFVPWPVEGGGIVFHAHKGGGAFADSEMISVH' A
#
# COMPACT_ATOMS: atom_id res chain seq x y z
N PRO A 1 -15.14 16.83 6.53
CA PRO A 1 -15.02 15.52 7.22
C PRO A 1 -13.66 15.47 7.91
N ASP A 2 -13.56 14.87 9.09
CA ASP A 2 -12.26 14.76 9.79
C ASP A 2 -11.33 13.76 9.10
N PHE A 3 -11.87 12.78 8.39
CA PHE A 3 -11.11 11.82 7.61
C PHE A 3 -11.15 12.16 6.11
N LEU A 4 -10.00 12.04 5.45
CA LEU A 4 -9.84 12.08 4.00
C LEU A 4 -9.15 10.79 3.55
N TRP A 5 -9.78 10.08 2.61
CA TRP A 5 -9.22 8.89 1.97
C TRP A 5 -8.55 9.28 0.66
N VAL A 6 -7.35 8.75 0.43
CA VAL A 6 -6.57 8.90 -0.79
C VAL A 6 -6.44 7.51 -1.40
N LEU A 7 -6.85 7.35 -2.65
CA LEU A 7 -6.94 6.06 -3.32
C LEU A 7 -6.21 6.13 -4.66
N ASP A 8 -5.33 5.17 -4.90
CA ASP A 8 -4.87 4.85 -6.25
C ASP A 8 -5.23 3.37 -6.54
N PRO A 9 -6.26 3.13 -7.37
CA PRO A 9 -6.70 1.77 -7.66
C PRO A 9 -5.70 1.00 -8.52
N LEU A 10 -4.77 1.68 -9.20
CA LEU A 10 -3.75 1.06 -10.06
C LEU A 10 -2.52 1.96 -10.21
N ASP A 11 -1.60 1.86 -9.26
CA ASP A 11 -0.24 2.37 -9.42
C ASP A 11 0.53 1.47 -10.39
N GLY A 12 1.28 2.07 -11.31
CA GLY A 12 1.99 1.34 -12.36
C GLY A 12 1.14 1.01 -13.59
N THR A 13 0.18 1.86 -13.98
CA THR A 13 -0.71 1.63 -15.14
C THR A 13 0.03 1.20 -16.42
N LYS A 14 1.20 1.79 -16.73
CA LYS A 14 2.01 1.39 -17.90
C LYS A 14 2.53 -0.04 -17.80
N ASN A 15 3.00 -0.44 -16.61
CA ASN A 15 3.49 -1.80 -16.38
C ASN A 15 2.34 -2.79 -16.50
N PHE A 16 1.19 -2.48 -15.89
CA PHE A 16 -0.03 -3.28 -16.02
C PHE A 16 -0.44 -3.48 -17.48
N LEU A 17 -0.52 -2.39 -18.26
CA LEU A 17 -0.88 -2.44 -19.68
C LEU A 17 0.10 -3.25 -20.54
N HIS A 18 1.37 -3.30 -20.17
CA HIS A 18 2.40 -4.07 -20.86
C HIS A 18 2.61 -5.47 -20.28
N GLY A 19 1.78 -5.92 -19.33
CA GLY A 19 1.90 -7.24 -18.71
C GLY A 19 3.11 -7.42 -17.80
N LEU A 20 3.75 -6.32 -17.35
CA LEU A 20 4.87 -6.36 -16.42
C LEU A 20 4.33 -6.43 -14.97
N PRO A 21 4.83 -7.36 -14.12
CA PRO A 21 4.31 -7.59 -12.77
C PRO A 21 4.86 -6.58 -11.74
N VAL A 22 4.80 -5.29 -12.09
CA VAL A 22 5.31 -4.18 -11.27
C VAL A 22 4.21 -3.12 -11.19
N TYR A 23 3.19 -3.41 -10.40
CA TYR A 23 2.04 -2.55 -10.15
C TYR A 23 1.41 -2.88 -8.80
N ALA A 24 0.57 -1.98 -8.29
CA ALA A 24 -0.06 -2.12 -6.98
C ALA A 24 -1.42 -1.40 -6.90
N CYS A 25 -2.17 -1.68 -5.85
CA CYS A 25 -3.28 -0.84 -5.38
C CYS A 25 -2.86 -0.17 -4.08
N SER A 26 -3.17 1.11 -3.88
CA SER A 26 -2.82 1.82 -2.66
C SER A 26 -3.98 2.62 -2.06
N VAL A 27 -3.97 2.68 -0.73
CA VAL A 27 -4.92 3.46 0.07
C VAL A 27 -4.18 4.18 1.19
N GLY A 28 -4.55 5.43 1.42
CA GLY A 28 -4.10 6.24 2.54
C GLY A 28 -5.28 6.91 3.23
N VAL A 29 -5.14 7.15 4.53
CA VAL A 29 -6.12 7.93 5.29
C VAL A 29 -5.43 9.03 6.07
N LEU A 30 -5.98 10.23 5.94
CA LEU A 30 -5.59 11.42 6.70
C LEU A 30 -6.68 11.71 7.73
N TYR A 31 -6.28 11.99 8.97
CA TYR A 31 -7.14 12.55 10.00
C TYR A 31 -6.74 14.01 10.24
N LYS A 32 -7.68 14.94 10.03
CA LYS A 32 -7.48 16.39 10.14
C LYS A 32 -6.26 16.88 9.34
N GLY A 33 -6.10 16.35 8.13
CA GLY A 33 -5.00 16.68 7.22
C GLY A 33 -3.66 15.99 7.51
N ALA A 34 -3.54 15.21 8.59
CA ALA A 34 -2.33 14.45 8.91
C ALA A 34 -2.48 12.97 8.49
N PRO A 35 -1.53 12.37 7.77
CA PRO A 35 -1.53 10.93 7.49
C PRO A 35 -1.53 10.12 8.77
N VAL A 36 -2.44 9.15 8.88
CA VAL A 36 -2.54 8.27 10.06
C VAL A 36 -2.37 6.79 9.74
N ALA A 37 -2.68 6.35 8.53
CA ALA A 37 -2.40 5.00 8.06
C ALA A 37 -2.35 4.94 6.53
N GLY A 38 -1.71 3.90 6.00
CA GLY A 38 -1.71 3.58 4.58
C GLY A 38 -1.39 2.11 4.34
N ALA A 39 -1.84 1.61 3.19
CA ALA A 39 -1.57 0.26 2.73
C ALA A 39 -1.33 0.23 1.22
N VAL A 40 -0.46 -0.66 0.79
CA VAL A 40 -0.12 -0.94 -0.60
C VAL A 40 -0.23 -2.45 -0.80
N PHE A 41 -1.16 -2.87 -1.64
CA PHE A 41 -1.29 -4.26 -2.05
C PHE A 41 -0.50 -4.50 -3.33
N VAL A 42 0.46 -5.43 -3.26
CA VAL A 42 1.27 -5.86 -4.40
C VAL A 42 0.86 -7.29 -4.77
N PRO A 43 0.23 -7.53 -5.94
CA PRO A 43 -0.27 -8.86 -6.32
C PRO A 43 0.82 -9.83 -6.79
N TRP A 44 2.08 -9.40 -6.84
CA TRP A 44 3.24 -10.14 -7.34
C TRP A 44 4.37 -10.12 -6.32
N PRO A 45 5.32 -11.07 -6.31
CA PRO A 45 5.48 -12.25 -7.18
C PRO A 45 4.84 -13.53 -6.60
N VAL A 46 4.08 -13.42 -5.52
CA VAL A 46 3.73 -14.56 -4.66
C VAL A 46 2.60 -15.39 -5.26
N GLU A 47 2.83 -16.69 -5.46
CA GLU A 47 1.76 -17.65 -5.70
C GLU A 47 0.81 -17.66 -4.49
N GLY A 48 -0.45 -17.29 -4.70
CA GLY A 48 -1.51 -17.52 -3.72
C GLY A 48 -2.08 -16.31 -2.97
N GLY A 49 -1.73 -15.06 -3.28
CA GLY A 49 -2.48 -13.93 -2.70
C GLY A 49 -1.91 -12.52 -2.74
N GLY A 50 -0.66 -12.32 -3.18
CA GLY A 50 0.02 -11.02 -3.07
C GLY A 50 0.48 -10.69 -1.63
N ILE A 51 1.04 -9.50 -1.43
CA ILE A 51 1.53 -9.00 -0.13
C ILE A 51 0.88 -7.64 0.14
N VAL A 52 0.46 -7.40 1.39
CA VAL A 52 0.05 -6.07 1.84
C VAL A 52 1.17 -5.43 2.64
N PHE A 53 1.75 -4.36 2.10
CA PHE A 53 2.58 -3.46 2.88
C PHE A 53 1.69 -2.44 3.57
N HIS A 54 1.81 -2.28 4.88
CA HIS A 54 1.00 -1.30 5.61
C HIS A 54 1.77 -0.65 6.74
N ALA A 55 1.32 0.54 7.11
CA ALA A 55 1.89 1.29 8.20
C ALA A 55 0.81 2.19 8.82
N HIS A 56 0.99 2.49 10.09
CA HIS A 56 0.19 3.52 10.75
C HIS A 56 1.07 4.37 11.68
N LYS A 57 0.59 5.59 11.96
CA LYS A 57 1.31 6.55 12.78
C LYS A 57 1.61 5.95 14.16
N GLY A 58 2.90 5.91 14.51
CA GLY A 58 3.39 5.37 15.78
C GLY A 58 3.46 3.83 15.87
N GLY A 59 3.06 3.09 14.82
CA GLY A 59 3.01 1.62 14.84
C GLY A 59 4.13 0.90 14.08
N GLY A 60 4.91 1.62 13.28
CA GLY A 60 5.89 1.02 12.38
C GLY A 60 5.29 0.65 11.02
N ALA A 61 6.05 -0.15 10.27
CA ALA A 61 5.69 -0.65 8.95
C ALA A 61 5.74 -2.17 8.93
N PHE A 62 4.90 -2.78 8.11
CA PHE A 62 4.70 -4.22 8.06
C PHE A 62 4.57 -4.70 6.62
N ALA A 63 5.04 -5.92 6.38
CA ALA A 63 4.65 -6.75 5.24
C ALA A 63 3.76 -7.87 5.80
N ASP A 64 2.47 -7.82 5.51
CA ASP A 64 1.43 -8.63 6.15
C ASP A 64 1.52 -8.55 7.69
N SER A 65 1.94 -9.63 8.35
CA SER A 65 2.09 -9.67 9.82
C SER A 65 3.52 -9.38 10.29
N GLU A 66 4.50 -9.35 9.38
CA GLU A 66 5.91 -9.19 9.70
C GLU A 66 6.29 -7.72 9.76
N MET A 67 6.92 -7.29 10.86
CA MET A 67 7.43 -5.91 10.98
C MET A 67 8.68 -5.74 10.13
N ILE A 68 8.75 -4.64 9.38
CA ILE A 68 9.86 -4.33 8.47
C ILE A 68 10.49 -2.98 8.83
N SER A 69 11.77 -2.84 8.51
CA SER A 69 12.52 -1.60 8.62
C SER A 69 13.41 -1.38 7.40
N VAL A 70 13.80 -0.13 7.16
CA VAL A 70 14.87 0.18 6.23
C VAL A 70 16.23 -0.19 6.85
N HIS A 71 17.21 -0.51 6.01
CA HIS A 71 18.60 -0.76 6.42
C HIS A 71 19.38 0.54 6.65
#